data_AF-A0A2M7Q3R0-F1
#
_entry.id   AF-A0A2M7Q3R0-F1
#
_cell.length_a   1.000
_cell.length_b   1.000
_cell.length_c   1.000
_cell.angle_alpha   90.00
_cell.angle_beta   90.00
_cell.angle_gamma   90.00
#
_symmetry.space_group_name_H-M   'P 1'
#
loop_
_entity.id
_entity.type
_entity.pdbx_description
1 polymer ?
#
loop_
_entity_poly.entity_id
_entity_poly.type
_entity_poly.pdbx_seq_one_letter_code
_entity_poly.pdbx_strand_id
1 'polypeptide(L)'
;MEPDNHLDEVIVQLKSLNVKLAQQNTIQRILITGVIYGIGFFLGSAIIATIALGVFGPTIAKIPWVQENFDRGSAILRPAQN
;
A
#
# COMPACT_ATOMS: atom_id res chain seq x y z
N MET A 1 17.32 -17.07 55.96
CA MET A 1 17.32 -17.43 54.53
C MET A 1 15.87 -17.44 54.08
N GLU A 2 15.22 -16.28 54.15
CA GLU A 2 15.07 -15.25 53.10
C GLU A 2 13.93 -15.59 52.12
N PRO A 3 12.66 -15.38 52.55
CA PRO A 3 11.48 -15.40 51.68
C PRO A 3 11.44 -14.25 50.66
N ASP A 4 12.34 -13.28 50.76
CA ASP A 4 12.35 -12.06 49.94
C ASP A 4 12.79 -12.33 48.49
N ASN A 5 13.63 -13.34 48.26
CA ASN A 5 14.12 -13.71 46.91
C ASN A 5 13.01 -14.14 45.94
N HIS A 6 11.91 -14.73 46.44
CA HIS A 6 10.82 -15.17 45.56
C HIS A 6 9.94 -14.02 45.07
N LEU A 7 9.75 -12.98 45.88
CA LEU A 7 8.96 -11.81 45.48
C LEU A 7 9.69 -11.01 44.40
N ASP A 8 11.00 -10.85 44.54
CA ASP A 8 11.83 -10.16 43.54
C ASP A 8 11.84 -10.91 42.19
N GLU A 9 11.91 -12.25 42.21
CA GLU A 9 11.87 -13.05 41.00
C GLU A 9 10.51 -12.93 40.27
N VAL A 10 9.40 -12.91 41.02
CA VAL A 10 8.06 -12.69 40.48
C VAL A 10 7.92 -11.29 39.88
N ILE A 11 8.47 -10.27 40.54
CA ILE A 11 8.47 -8.89 40.04
C ILE A 11 9.28 -8.78 38.74
N VAL A 12 10.44 -9.43 38.66
CA VAL A 12 11.26 -9.47 37.44
C VAL A 12 10.52 -10.17 36.29
N GLN A 13 9.87 -11.29 36.57
CA GLN A 13 9.07 -12.01 35.57
C GLN A 13 7.91 -11.14 35.06
N LEU A 14 7.16 -10.49 35.95
CA LEU A 14 6.06 -9.58 35.60
C LEU A 14 6.54 -8.39 34.76
N LYS A 15 7.69 -7.80 35.12
CA LYS A 15 8.30 -6.70 34.36
C LYS A 15 8.71 -7.15 32.96
N SER A 16 9.31 -8.34 32.85
CA SER A 16 9.69 -8.92 31.56
C SER A 16 8.47 -9.23 30.68
N LEU A 17 7.37 -9.68 31.28
CA LEU A 17 6.13 -10.01 30.59
C LEU A 17 5.45 -8.73 30.06
N ASN A 18 5.41 -7.68 30.87
CA ASN A 18 4.85 -6.39 30.48
C ASN A 18 5.61 -5.76 29.30
N VAL A 19 6.95 -5.81 29.32
CA VAL A 19 7.79 -5.32 28.22
C VAL A 19 7.55 -6.11 26.93
N LYS A 20 7.45 -7.45 27.01
CA LYS A 20 7.15 -8.30 25.84
C LYS A 20 5.76 -8.05 25.28
N LEU A 21 4.76 -7.90 26.14
CA LEU A 21 3.39 -7.58 25.73
C LEU A 21 3.32 -6.20 25.06
N ALA A 22 4.00 -5.19 25.61
CA ALA A 22 4.07 -3.87 25.00
C ALA A 22 4.76 -3.90 23.63
N GLN A 23 5.85 -4.65 23.48
CA GLN A 23 6.53 -4.82 22.19
C GLN A 23 5.66 -5.55 21.16
N GLN A 24 5.03 -6.66 21.53
CA GLN A 24 4.16 -7.41 20.60
C GLN A 24 2.96 -6.59 20.14
N ASN A 25 2.31 -5.89 21.06
CA ASN A 25 1.15 -5.05 20.74
C ASN A 25 1.55 -3.87 19.83
N THR A 26 2.75 -3.30 20.04
CA THR A 26 3.30 -2.25 19.17
C THR A 26 3.61 -2.77 17.77
N ILE A 27 4.29 -3.91 17.65
CA ILE A 27 4.62 -4.51 16.35
C ILE A 27 3.36 -4.89 15.58
N GLN A 28 2.40 -5.54 16.24
CA GLN A 28 1.13 -5.91 15.64
C GLN A 28 0.34 -4.68 15.18
N ARG A 29 0.32 -3.62 15.99
CA ARG A 29 -0.32 -2.36 15.63
C ARG A 29 0.36 -1.70 14.43
N ILE A 30 1.69 -1.66 14.39
CA ILE A 30 2.44 -1.10 13.26
C ILE A 30 2.15 -1.89 11.97
N LEU A 31 2.14 -3.22 12.04
CA LEU A 31 1.82 -4.07 10.89
C LEU A 31 0.39 -3.85 10.37
N ILE A 32 -0.60 -3.91 11.26
CA ILE A 32 -2.01 -3.69 10.89
C ILE A 32 -2.19 -2.28 10.29
N THR A 33 -1.62 -1.27 10.95
CA THR A 33 -1.67 0.12 10.47
C THR A 33 -1.04 0.24 9.09
N GLY A 34 0.15 -0.34 8.90
CA GLY A 34 0.85 -0.34 7.61
C GLY A 34 0.05 -1.04 6.50
N VAL A 35 -0.60 -2.16 6.78
CA VAL A 35 -1.43 -2.88 5.80
C VAL A 35 -2.67 -2.06 5.42
N ILE A 36 -3.39 -1.49 6.40
CA ILE A 36 -4.59 -0.69 6.13
C ILE A 36 -4.23 0.56 5.32
N TYR A 37 -3.20 1.31 5.72
CA TYR A 37 -2.76 2.48 4.97
C TYR A 37 -2.17 2.12 3.61
N GLY A 38 -1.47 1.00 3.49
CA GLY A 38 -0.92 0.50 2.22
C GLY A 38 -2.02 0.16 1.20
N ILE A 39 -3.05 -0.58 1.63
CA ILE A 39 -4.21 -0.90 0.78
C ILE A 39 -4.97 0.37 0.41
N GLY A 40 -5.21 1.26 1.38
CA GLY A 40 -5.88 2.54 1.14
C GLY A 40 -5.13 3.43 0.15
N PHE A 41 -3.80 3.49 0.25
CA PHE A 41 -2.95 4.22 -0.68
C PHE A 41 -3.02 3.61 -2.09
N PHE A 42 -2.97 2.29 -2.21
CA PHE A 42 -3.07 1.62 -3.51
C PHE A 42 -4.43 1.87 -4.19
N LEU A 43 -5.54 1.68 -3.47
CA LEU A 43 -6.87 1.98 -4.01
C LEU A 43 -7.04 3.45 -4.36
N GLY A 44 -6.62 4.35 -3.47
CA GLY A 44 -6.72 5.80 -3.68
C GLY A 44 -5.91 6.27 -4.88
N SER A 45 -4.67 5.77 -5.03
CA SER A 45 -3.81 6.11 -6.17
C SER A 45 -4.36 5.57 -7.49
N ALA A 46 -4.94 4.36 -7.50
CA ALA A 46 -5.59 3.82 -8.69
C ALA A 46 -6.77 4.70 -9.14
N ILE A 47 -7.64 5.12 -8.21
CA ILE A 47 -8.77 6.00 -8.51
C ILE A 47 -8.28 7.35 -9.05
N ILE A 48 -7.30 7.97 -8.38
CA ILE A 48 -6.74 9.26 -8.80
C ILE A 48 -6.08 9.13 -10.18
N ALA A 49 -5.35 8.05 -10.45
CA ALA A 49 -4.74 7.80 -11.75
C ALA A 49 -5.80 7.63 -12.84
N THR A 50 -6.89 6.91 -12.58
CA THR A 50 -8.00 6.77 -13.53
C THR A 50 -8.66 8.11 -13.84
N ILE A 51 -8.91 8.93 -12.81
CA ILE A 51 -9.47 10.28 -12.99
C ILE A 51 -8.50 11.16 -13.77
N ALA A 52 -7.22 11.14 -13.42
CA ALA A 52 -6.18 11.90 -14.11
C ALA A 52 -6.11 11.50 -15.59
N LEU A 53 -6.12 10.20 -15.91
CA LEU A 53 -6.16 9.73 -17.29
C LEU A 53 -7.45 10.13 -18.02
N GLY A 54 -8.59 10.15 -17.34
CA GLY A 54 -9.84 10.65 -17.93
C GLY A 54 -9.79 12.14 -18.27
N VAL A 55 -9.25 12.96 -17.37
CA VAL A 55 -9.15 14.42 -17.53
C VAL A 55 -8.05 14.81 -18.51
N PHE A 56 -6.87 14.20 -18.40
CA PHE A 56 -5.72 14.50 -19.25
C PHE A 56 -5.71 13.70 -20.55
N GLY A 57 -6.53 12.65 -20.68
CA GLY A 57 -6.66 11.83 -21.88
C GLY A 57 -6.82 12.63 -23.18
N PRO A 58 -7.75 13.61 -23.25
CA PRO A 58 -7.90 14.48 -24.43
C PRO A 58 -6.66 15.32 -24.76
N THR A 59 -5.84 15.64 -23.76
CA THR A 59 -4.59 16.39 -23.95
C THR A 59 -3.48 15.46 -24.43
N ILE A 60 -3.38 14.26 -23.85
CA ILE A 60 -2.40 13.23 -24.22
C ILE A 60 -2.69 12.72 -25.65
N ALA A 61 -3.95 12.58 -26.03
CA ALA A 61 -4.36 12.17 -27.37
C ALA A 61 -4.00 13.18 -28.47
N LYS A 62 -3.77 14.46 -28.12
CA LYS A 62 -3.30 15.50 -29.05
C LYS A 62 -1.78 15.49 -29.24
N ILE A 63 -1.05 14.67 -28.48
CA ILE A 63 0.39 14.58 -28.63
C ILE A 63 0.67 13.84 -29.96
N PRO A 64 1.45 14.43 -30.90
CA PRO A 64 1.60 13.88 -32.24
C PRO A 64 2.03 12.41 -32.29
N TRP A 65 2.96 12.00 -31.43
CA TRP A 65 3.44 10.60 -31.39
C TRP A 65 2.36 9.62 -30.88
N VAL A 66 1.49 10.05 -29.97
CA VAL A 66 0.40 9.21 -29.45
C VAL A 66 -0.64 8.98 -30.54
N GLN A 67 -1.01 10.06 -31.24
CA GLN A 67 -1.97 10.01 -32.33
C GLN A 67 -1.47 9.15 -33.50
N GLU A 68 -0.21 9.34 -33.91
CA GLU A 68 0.40 8.55 -34.99
C GLU A 68 0.44 7.04 -34.68
N ASN A 69 0.79 6.67 -33.44
CA ASN A 69 0.82 5.27 -33.03
C ASN A 69 -0.60 4.68 -32.90
N PHE A 70 -1.57 5.48 -32.44
CA PHE A 70 -2.96 5.07 -32.39
C PHE A 70 -3.52 4.83 -33.80
N ASP A 71 -3.26 5.74 -34.74
CA ASP A 71 -3.69 5.62 -36.13
C ASP A 71 -3.06 4.40 -36.81
N ARG A 72 -1.75 4.18 -36.63
CA ARG A 72 -1.05 2.96 -37.10
C ARG A 72 -1.65 1.68 -36.51
N GLY A 73 -1.91 1.64 -35.21
CA GLY A 73 -2.54 0.50 -34.55
C GLY A 73 -3.96 0.25 -35.06
N SER A 74 -4.74 1.31 -35.25
CA SER A 74 -6.10 1.22 -35.78
C SER A 74 -6.16 0.74 -37.23
N ALA A 75 -5.15 1.09 -38.04
CA ALA A 75 -5.01 0.63 -39.42
C ALA A 75 -4.69 -0.87 -39.51
N ILE A 76 -3.99 -1.43 -38.51
CA ILE A 76 -3.76 -2.88 -38.41
C ILE A 76 -5.05 -3.63 -38.06
N LEU A 77 -5.89 -3.03 -37.21
CA LEU A 77 -7.15 -3.62 -36.75
C LEU A 77 -8.32 -3.43 -37.73
N ARG A 78 -8.20 -2.49 -38.67
CA ARG A 78 -9.10 -2.33 -39.81
C ARG A 78 -8.42 -2.88 -41.06
N PRO A 79 -8.44 -4.21 -41.29
CA PRO A 79 -8.04 -4.72 -42.59
C PRO A 79 -8.91 -4.02 -43.64
N ALA A 80 -8.26 -3.52 -44.69
CA ALA A 80 -8.89 -2.77 -45.75
C ALA A 80 -10.23 -3.40 -46.15
N GLN A 81 -11.34 -2.72 -45.89
CA GLN A 81 -12.54 -2.95 -46.66
C GLN A 81 -12.27 -2.34 -48.03
N ASN A 82 -11.68 -3.19 -48.90
CA ASN A 82 -11.53 -3.14 -50.36
C ASN A 82 -10.11 -3.55 -50.80
#